data_AF-A0A7X6DF77-F1
#
_entry.id   AF-A0A7X6DF77-F1
#
_cell.length_a   1.000
_cell.length_b   1.000
_cell.length_c   1.000
_cell.angle_alpha   90.00
_cell.angle_beta   90.00
_cell.angle_gamma   90.00
#
_symmetry.space_group_name_H-M   'P 1'
#
loop_
_entity.id
_entity.type
_entity.pdbx_description
1 polymer ?
#
loop_
_entity_poly.entity_id
_entity_poly.type
_entity_poly.pdbx_seq_one_letter_code
_entity_poly.pdbx_strand_id
1 'polypeptide(L)' 'MHDTPPPADRQRIDLTRETDVAYWCRIFDVSIDELRDAVQHAGHDPAQVQRHLGAKRPGPAPAR' A
#
# COMPACT_ATOMS: atom_id res chain seq x y z
N MET A 1 24.45 5.37 -10.17
CA MET A 1 24.30 4.07 -9.49
C MET A 1 22.98 4.17 -8.74
N HIS A 2 21.94 3.46 -9.19
CA HIS A 2 20.65 3.45 -8.49
C HIS A 2 20.86 2.55 -7.26
N ASP A 3 21.21 3.18 -6.15
CA ASP A 3 21.32 2.52 -4.84
C ASP A 3 19.90 2.06 -4.47
N THR A 4 19.60 0.80 -4.77
CA THR A 4 18.38 0.14 -4.30
C THR A 4 18.63 -0.17 -2.82
N PRO A 5 17.99 0.54 -1.87
CA PRO A 5 18.21 0.25 -0.46
C PRO A 5 17.71 -1.16 -0.14
N PRO A 6 18.43 -1.90 0.74
CA PRO A 6 18.08 -3.27 1.10
C PRO A 6 16.64 -3.35 1.66
N PRO A 7 15.90 -4.44 1.39
CA PRO A 7 14.46 -4.53 1.67
C PRO A 7 14.09 -4.72 3.15
N ALA A 8 15.02 -4.56 4.09
CA ALA A 8 14.80 -4.91 5.50
C ALA A 8 14.20 -3.78 6.36
N ASP A 9 14.30 -2.52 5.93
CA ASP A 9 13.94 -1.35 6.76
C ASP A 9 12.79 -0.51 6.20
N ARG A 10 12.06 -1.01 5.19
CA ARG A 10 10.83 -0.34 4.71
C ARG A 10 9.67 -0.64 5.67
N GLN A 11 9.82 -0.22 6.92
CA GLN A 11 8.76 -0.23 7.93
C GLN A 11 7.63 0.75 7.57
N ARG A 12 7.84 1.63 6.60
CA ARG A 12 6.88 2.67 6.23
C ARG A 12 6.76 2.84 4.73
N ILE A 13 5.53 3.10 4.27
CA ILE A 13 5.19 3.50 2.90
C ILE A 13 5.56 4.97 2.74
N ASP A 14 6.44 5.28 1.81
CA ASP A 14 6.84 6.65 1.53
C ASP A 14 6.15 7.17 0.28
N LEU A 15 5.11 8.00 0.48
CA LEU A 15 4.34 8.58 -0.63
C LEU A 15 5.12 9.64 -1.42
N THR A 16 6.27 10.12 -0.92
CA THR A 16 7.10 11.11 -1.62
C THR A 16 7.98 10.48 -2.69
N ARG A 17 8.22 9.17 -2.60
CA ARG A 17 9.05 8.42 -3.54
C ARG A 17 8.17 7.65 -4.50
N GLU A 18 8.10 8.09 -5.75
CA GLU A 18 7.31 7.43 -6.80
C GLU A 18 7.66 5.93 -6.94
N THR A 19 8.92 5.56 -6.76
CA THR A 19 9.37 4.16 -6.78
C THR A 19 8.79 3.33 -5.64
N ASP A 20 8.62 3.93 -4.46
CA ASP A 20 8.05 3.27 -3.28
C ASP A 20 6.53 3.13 -3.45
N VAL A 21 5.85 4.19 -3.88
CA VAL A 21 4.43 4.17 -4.26
C VAL A 21 4.15 3.08 -5.30
N ALA A 22 4.94 3.03 -6.39
CA ALA A 22 4.76 2.03 -7.43
C ALA A 22 5.03 0.60 -6.93
N TYR A 23 5.99 0.43 -6.01
CA TYR A 23 6.26 -0.86 -5.37
C TYR A 23 5.05 -1.32 -4.54
N TRP A 24 4.55 -0.48 -3.62
CA TRP A 24 3.41 -0.85 -2.76
C TRP A 24 2.10 -1.00 -3.54
N CYS A 25 1.89 -0.18 -4.57
CA CYS A 25 0.79 -0.31 -5.52
C CYS A 25 0.77 -1.72 -6.15
N ARG A 26 1.93 -2.26 -6.53
CA ARG A 26 2.05 -3.65 -7.03
C ARG A 26 1.87 -4.70 -5.94
N ILE A 27 2.36 -4.48 -4.73
CA ILE A 27 2.25 -5.43 -3.61
C ILE A 27 0.80 -5.57 -3.13
N PHE A 28 0.09 -4.45 -3.01
CA PHE A 28 -1.30 -4.44 -2.56
C PHE A 28 -2.31 -4.61 -3.70
N ASP A 29 -1.85 -4.57 -4.95
CA ASP A 29 -2.68 -4.61 -6.15
C ASP A 29 -3.78 -3.54 -6.11
N VAL A 30 -3.38 -2.28 -5.93
CA VAL A 30 -4.27 -1.11 -5.81
C VAL A 30 -3.75 0.04 -6.65
N SER A 31 -4.61 1.00 -7.00
CA SER A 31 -4.18 2.23 -7.67
C SER A 31 -3.43 3.17 -6.73
N ILE A 32 -2.68 4.12 -7.28
CA ILE A 32 -1.95 5.14 -6.52
C ILE A 32 -2.91 5.93 -5.61
N ASP A 33 -4.08 6.33 -6.12
CA ASP A 33 -5.11 7.00 -5.32
C ASP A 33 -5.59 6.15 -4.13
N GLU A 34 -5.86 4.86 -4.35
CA GLU A 34 -6.27 3.95 -3.28
C GLU A 34 -5.17 3.73 -2.24
N LEU A 35 -3.90 3.64 -2.67
CA LEU A 35 -2.77 3.56 -1.76
C LEU A 35 -2.65 4.84 -0.92
N ARG A 36 -2.77 6.01 -1.53
CA ARG A 36 -2.69 7.31 -0.84
C ARG A 36 -3.84 7.50 0.13
N ASP A 37 -5.05 7.14 -0.27
CA ASP A 37 -6.23 7.15 0.59
C ASP A 37 -6.03 6.24 1.81
N ALA A 38 -5.64 4.99 1.58
CA ALA A 38 -5.39 4.04 2.64
C ALA A 38 -4.26 4.47 3.57
N VAL A 39 -3.17 5.06 3.06
CA VAL A 39 -2.08 5.61 3.87
C VAL A 39 -2.54 6.84 4.68
N GLN A 40 -3.40 7.69 4.12
CA GLN A 40 -3.98 8.83 4.87
C GLN A 40 -4.87 8.34 6.02
N HIS A 41 -5.62 7.26 5.82
CA HIS A 41 -6.52 6.69 6.83
C HIS A 41 -5.82 5.80 7.87
N ALA A 42 -4.91 4.93 7.43
CA ALA A 42 -4.26 3.91 8.26
C ALA A 42 -2.86 4.33 8.76
N GLY A 43 -2.29 5.37 8.17
CA GLY A 43 -0.92 5.83 8.40
C GLY A 43 0.07 5.23 7.40
N HIS A 44 1.34 5.64 7.50
CA HIS A 44 2.43 5.13 6.66
C HIS A 44 2.83 3.68 6.99
N ASP A 45 2.07 2.95 7.80
CA ASP A 45 2.41 1.58 8.18
C ASP A 45 1.79 0.58 7.18
N PRO A 46 2.60 -0.26 6.50
CA PRO A 46 2.09 -1.16 5.47
C PRO A 46 1.15 -2.24 6.01
N ALA A 47 1.32 -2.67 7.27
CA ALA A 47 0.43 -3.65 7.87
C ALA A 47 -0.96 -3.03 8.13
N GLN A 48 -1.00 -1.78 8.58
CA GLN A 48 -2.26 -1.06 8.78
C GLN A 48 -2.96 -0.74 7.46
N VAL A 49 -2.20 -0.33 6.44
CA VAL A 49 -2.72 -0.08 5.08
C VAL A 49 -3.30 -1.36 4.48
N GLN A 50 -2.59 -2.49 4.57
CA GLN A 50 -3.10 -3.77 4.09
C GLN A 50 -4.41 -4.16 4.77
N ARG A 51 -4.52 -3.95 6.10
CA ARG A 51 -5.75 -4.22 6.86
C ARG A 51 -6.90 -3.30 6.44
N HIS A 52 -6.63 -2.01 6.21
CA HIS A 52 -7.62 -1.06 5.73
C HIS A 52 -8.13 -1.42 4.33
N LEU A 53 -7.22 -1.72 3.39
CA LEU A 53 -7.55 -2.14 2.03
C LEU A 53 -8.32 -3.47 2.02
N GLY A 54 -7.95 -4.42 2.86
CA GLY A 54 -8.66 -5.69 3.04
C GLY A 54 -10.06 -5.53 3.61
N ALA A 55 -10.27 -4.55 4.51
CA ALA A 55 -11.60 -4.22 5.03
C ALA A 55 -12.47 -3.46 4.01
N LYS A 56 -11.85 -2.65 3.15
CA LYS A 56 -12.52 -1.83 2.12
C LYS A 56 -13.00 -2.64 0.92
N ARG A 57 -12.36 -3.77 0.60
CA ARG A 57 -12.90 -4.73 -0.36
C ARG A 57 -14.00 -5.53 0.35
N PRO A 58 -15.29 -5.27 0.10
CA PRO A 58 -16.26 -6.30 0.41
C PRO A 58 -15.82 -7.51 -0.42
N GLY A 59 -15.46 -8.62 0.25
CA GLY A 59 -15.33 -9.90 -0.44
C GLY A 59 -16.56 -10.08 -1.33
N PRO A 60 -16.43 -10.70 -2.53
CA PRO A 60 -17.52 -10.75 -3.49
C PRO A 60 -18.78 -11.17 -2.74
N ALA A 61 -19.74 -10.24 -2.67
CA ALA A 61 -21.02 -10.54 -2.05
C ALA A 61 -21.47 -11.89 -2.62
N PRO A 62 -21.84 -12.88 -1.79
CA PRO A 62 -22.21 -14.18 -2.31
C PRO A 62 -23.32 -13.95 -3.33
N ALA A 63 -23.02 -14.25 -4.59
CA ALA A 63 -23.98 -14.17 -5.67
C ALA A 63 -25.18 -15.04 -5.25
N ARG A 64 -26.32 -14.40 -4.99
CA ARG A 64 -27.59 -15.05 -4.68
C ARG A 64 -28.17 -15.73 -5.90
#